data_AF-A0A3M2BHV7-F1
#
_entry.id   AF-A0A3M2BHV7-F1
#
_cell.length_a   1.000
_cell.length_b   1.000
_cell.length_c   1.000
_cell.angle_alpha   90.00
_cell.angle_beta   90.00
_cell.angle_gamma   90.00
#
_symmetry.space_group_name_H-M   'P 1'
#
loop_
_entity.id
_entity.type
_entity.pdbx_description
1 polymer ?
#
loop_
_entity_poly.entity_id
_entity_poly.type
_entity_poly.pdbx_seq_one_letter_code
_entity_poly.pdbx_strand_id
1 'polypeptide(L)'
;MKCDPYRDAIALAAGDDLPPGEARRLEEHLASCPACRAEAAELRASRAAFQAAAAPPLDEAVLAPVRRAVLDEIARQQGRRATLLPFPRRVAGRWLAAAAVVLAALGVAWLARRAGTPPSSPPLIAGHETPPATTA
;
A
#
# COMPACT_ATOMS: atom_id res chain seq x y z
N MET A 1 9.05 45.56 -16.29
CA MET A 1 9.28 44.16 -15.86
C MET A 1 8.06 43.73 -15.06
N LYS A 2 7.56 42.50 -15.23
CA LYS A 2 6.34 42.04 -14.54
C LYS A 2 6.72 41.52 -13.14
N CYS A 3 6.03 41.99 -12.10
CA CYS A 3 6.32 41.64 -10.71
C CYS A 3 5.55 40.40 -10.22
N ASP A 4 4.42 40.08 -10.84
CA ASP A 4 3.55 38.96 -10.46
C ASP A 4 4.27 37.62 -10.19
N PRO A 5 5.18 37.12 -11.05
CA PRO A 5 5.82 35.83 -10.80
C PRO A 5 6.77 35.84 -9.59
N TYR A 6 7.16 37.03 -9.10
CA TYR A 6 8.04 37.16 -7.94
C TYR A 6 7.28 37.30 -6.64
N ARG A 7 5.98 37.61 -6.65
CA ARG A 7 5.18 37.75 -5.41
C ARG A 7 5.10 36.43 -4.64
N ASP A 8 4.86 35.33 -5.35
CA ASP A 8 4.84 33.99 -4.75
C ASP A 8 6.23 33.60 -4.23
N ALA A 9 7.28 33.89 -4.99
CA ALA A 9 8.65 33.63 -4.57
C ALA A 9 9.04 34.46 -3.32
N ILE A 10 8.56 35.70 -3.22
CA ILE A 10 8.75 36.56 -2.04
C ILE A 10 8.05 35.98 -0.82
N ALA A 11 6.82 35.48 -0.96
CA ALA A 11 6.09 34.83 0.12
C ALA A 11 6.78 33.53 0.58
N LEU A 12 7.21 32.68 -0.35
CA LEU A 12 7.96 31.46 -0.05
C LEU A 12 9.31 31.77 0.62
N ALA A 13 10.02 32.81 0.15
CA ALA A 13 11.27 33.24 0.78
C ALA A 13 11.05 33.77 2.19
N ALA A 14 9.99 34.52 2.43
CA ALA A 14 9.60 34.90 3.78
C ALA A 14 9.21 33.67 4.64
N GLY A 15 8.70 32.61 4.01
CA GLY A 15 8.37 31.31 4.61
C GLY A 15 9.58 30.47 5.09
N ASP A 16 10.79 30.77 4.59
CA ASP A 16 11.91 29.82 4.53
C ASP A 16 11.59 28.55 3.69
N ASP A 17 10.64 28.66 2.75
CA ASP A 17 10.13 27.58 1.90
C ASP A 17 10.57 27.70 0.43
N LEU A 18 11.38 28.71 0.08
CA LEU A 18 11.82 28.92 -1.29
C LEU A 18 12.90 27.90 -1.70
N PRO A 19 12.74 27.19 -2.82
CA PRO A 19 13.76 26.28 -3.31
C PRO A 19 15.07 27.01 -3.66
N PRO A 20 16.25 26.38 -3.43
CA PRO A 20 17.54 27.01 -3.69
C PRO A 20 17.74 27.39 -5.18
N GLY A 21 17.07 26.69 -6.11
CA GLY A 21 17.11 27.00 -7.54
C GLY A 21 16.41 28.31 -7.93
N GLU A 22 15.51 28.82 -7.09
CA GLU A 22 14.70 30.01 -7.36
C GLU A 22 15.22 31.25 -6.63
N ALA A 23 15.96 31.06 -5.53
CA ALA A 23 16.55 32.13 -4.72
C ALA A 23 17.37 33.14 -5.54
N ARG A 24 18.26 32.65 -6.41
CA ARG A 24 19.11 33.52 -7.24
C ARG A 24 18.29 34.44 -8.17
N ARG A 25 17.22 33.92 -8.78
CA ARG A 25 16.35 34.71 -9.66
C ARG A 25 15.57 35.77 -8.88
N LEU A 26 15.15 35.44 -7.66
CA LEU A 26 14.48 36.38 -6.79
C LEU A 26 15.44 37.50 -6.34
N GLU A 27 16.67 37.17 -5.97
CA GLU A 27 17.71 38.15 -5.59
C GLU A 27 18.00 39.14 -6.73
N GLU A 28 18.18 38.65 -7.96
CA GLU A 28 18.36 39.48 -9.16
C GLU A 28 17.19 40.45 -9.36
N HIS A 29 15.96 39.99 -9.15
CA HIS A 29 14.78 40.84 -9.25
C HIS A 29 14.73 41.89 -8.13
N LEU A 30 14.98 41.47 -6.88
CA LEU A 30 15.01 42.37 -5.73
C LEU A 30 16.09 43.44 -5.86
N ALA A 31 17.21 43.18 -6.54
CA ALA A 31 18.22 44.21 -6.81
C ALA A 31 17.66 45.35 -7.70
N SER A 32 16.78 45.03 -8.64
CA SER A 32 16.26 46.00 -9.62
C SER A 32 14.89 46.60 -9.27
N CYS A 33 14.08 45.94 -8.43
CA CYS A 33 12.69 46.33 -8.18
C CYS A 33 12.45 46.84 -6.74
N PRO A 34 12.27 48.17 -6.51
CA PRO A 34 12.03 48.71 -5.17
C PRO A 34 10.68 48.28 -4.56
N ALA A 35 9.64 48.11 -5.36
CA ALA A 35 8.33 47.68 -4.89
C ALA A 35 8.38 46.26 -4.29
N CYS A 36 9.02 45.33 -4.99
CA CYS A 36 9.20 43.96 -4.50
C CYS A 36 10.14 43.89 -3.29
N ARG A 37 11.12 44.80 -3.16
CA ARG A 37 11.91 44.92 -1.92
C ARG A 37 11.06 45.34 -0.73
N ALA A 38 10.15 46.29 -0.92
CA ALA A 38 9.25 46.74 0.13
C ALA A 38 8.31 45.61 0.59
N GLU A 39 7.69 44.89 -0.36
CA GLU A 39 6.83 43.73 -0.07
C GLU A 39 7.60 42.64 0.70
N ALA A 40 8.82 42.33 0.26
CA ALA A 40 9.66 41.35 0.94
C ALA A 40 10.08 41.81 2.36
N ALA A 41 10.26 43.11 2.60
CA ALA A 41 10.56 43.64 3.92
C ALA A 41 9.33 43.56 4.84
N GLU A 42 8.15 43.90 4.33
CA GLU A 42 6.88 43.84 5.07
C GLU A 42 6.54 42.42 5.52
N LEU A 43 6.69 41.43 4.63
CA LEU A 43 6.44 40.03 4.99
C LEU A 43 7.44 39.51 6.03
N ARG A 44 8.72 39.88 5.92
CA ARG A 44 9.73 39.51 6.94
C ARG A 44 9.43 40.15 8.29
N ALA A 45 9.03 41.42 8.30
CA ALA A 45 8.63 42.10 9.54
C ALA A 45 7.39 41.44 10.18
N SER A 46 6.40 41.07 9.37
CA SER A 46 5.21 40.37 9.83
C SER A 46 5.55 38.99 10.42
N ARG A 47 6.41 38.21 9.75
CA ARG A 47 6.92 36.94 10.27
C ARG A 47 7.65 37.11 11.59
N ALA A 48 8.55 38.09 11.68
CA ALA A 48 9.29 38.37 12.90
C ALA A 48 8.34 38.71 14.06
N ALA A 49 7.28 39.48 13.80
CA ALA A 49 6.25 39.78 14.80
C ALA A 49 5.51 38.50 15.27
N PHE A 50 5.13 37.60 14.35
CA PHE A 50 4.50 36.34 14.73
C PHE A 50 5.44 35.41 15.50
N GLN A 51 6.73 35.36 15.13
CA GLN A 51 7.73 34.58 15.86
C GLN A 51 8.00 35.14 17.24
N ALA A 52 8.02 36.47 17.39
CA ALA A 52 8.16 37.12 18.70
C ALA A 52 6.93 36.90 19.59
N ALA A 53 5.74 36.80 18.98
CA ALA A 53 4.49 36.48 19.68
C ALA A 53 4.29 34.96 19.88
N ALA A 54 5.17 34.11 19.34
CA ALA A 54 5.04 32.67 19.48
C ALA A 54 5.13 32.28 20.95
N ALA A 55 4.18 31.46 21.39
CA ALA A 55 4.22 30.89 22.74
C ALA A 55 5.51 30.07 22.91
N PRO A 56 6.12 30.08 24.12
CA PRO A 56 7.25 29.22 24.40
C PRO A 56 6.88 27.76 24.13
N PRO A 57 7.87 26.91 23.77
CA PRO A 57 7.62 25.49 23.56
C PRO A 57 6.93 24.92 24.81
N LEU A 58 5.85 24.17 24.57
CA LEU A 58 5.09 23.54 25.64
C LEU A 58 5.97 22.52 26.36
N ASP A 59 5.95 22.54 27.68
CA ASP A 59 6.64 21.54 28.49
C ASP A 59 6.07 20.14 28.20
N GLU A 60 6.95 19.12 28.23
CA GLU A 60 6.58 17.73 28.00
C GLU A 60 5.55 17.26 29.03
N ALA A 61 5.57 17.82 30.25
CA ALA A 61 4.56 17.56 31.27
C ALA A 61 3.14 17.94 30.83
N VAL A 62 3.00 19.01 30.03
CA VAL A 62 1.72 19.48 29.47
C VAL A 62 1.34 18.70 28.21
N LEU A 63 2.33 18.33 27.40
CA LEU A 63 2.11 17.64 26.13
C LEU A 63 1.84 16.13 26.29
N ALA A 64 2.43 15.48 27.30
CA ALA A 64 2.33 14.04 27.52
C ALA A 64 0.89 13.52 27.73
N PRO A 65 0.01 14.20 28.50
CA PRO A 65 -1.40 13.81 28.61
C PRO A 65 -2.14 13.85 27.27
N VAL A 66 -1.94 14.91 26.48
CA VAL A 66 -2.56 15.06 25.15
C VAL A 66 -2.09 13.95 24.22
N ARG A 67 -0.78 13.68 24.19
CA ARG A 67 -0.19 12.61 23.37
C ARG A 67 -0.76 11.24 23.75
N ARG A 68 -0.84 10.94 25.05
CA ARG A 68 -1.45 9.69 25.55
C ARG A 68 -2.90 9.56 25.12
N ALA A 69 -3.71 10.61 25.30
CA ALA A 69 -5.11 10.60 24.90
C ALA A 69 -5.29 10.35 23.38
N VAL A 70 -4.46 10.98 22.55
CA VAL A 70 -4.48 10.76 21.09
C VAL A 70 -4.11 9.32 20.74
N LEU A 71 -3.05 8.77 21.34
CA LEU A 71 -2.62 7.40 21.09
C LEU A 71 -3.65 6.37 21.56
N ASP A 72 -4.28 6.59 22.71
CA ASP A 72 -5.34 5.74 23.24
C ASP A 72 -6.56 5.74 22.31
N GLU A 73 -6.94 6.91 21.77
CA GLU A 73 -8.05 7.01 20.83
C GLU A 73 -7.74 6.29 19.51
N ILE A 74 -6.53 6.44 18.98
CA ILE A 74 -6.07 5.70 17.78
C ILE A 74 -6.14 4.19 18.04
N ALA A 75 -5.65 3.72 19.19
CA ALA A 75 -5.70 2.30 19.56
C ALA A 75 -7.13 1.78 19.67
N ARG A 76 -8.06 2.56 20.26
CA ARG A 76 -9.49 2.20 20.35
C ARG A 76 -10.14 2.10 18.97
N GLN A 77 -9.84 3.01 18.06
CA GLN A 77 -10.39 2.97 16.70
C GLN A 77 -9.88 1.77 15.91
N GLN A 78 -8.60 1.43 16.04
CA GLN A 78 -8.02 0.23 15.43
C GLN A 78 -8.61 -1.06 16.02
N GLY A 79 -8.76 -1.12 17.35
CA GLY A 79 -9.42 -2.24 18.04
C GLY A 79 -10.87 -2.44 17.59
N ARG A 80 -11.65 -1.36 17.47
CA ARG A 80 -13.02 -1.40 16.93
C ARG A 80 -13.06 -1.94 15.50
N ARG A 81 -12.14 -1.53 14.62
CA ARG A 81 -12.03 -2.07 13.26
C ARG A 81 -11.71 -3.56 13.23
N ALA A 82 -10.84 -4.03 14.13
CA ALA A 82 -10.52 -5.45 14.24
C ALA A 82 -11.72 -6.28 14.72
N THR A 83 -12.54 -5.75 15.64
CA THR A 83 -13.77 -6.40 16.12
C THR A 83 -14.89 -6.42 15.06
N LEU A 84 -14.84 -5.51 14.07
CA LEU A 84 -15.81 -5.45 12.98
C LEU A 84 -15.59 -6.52 11.89
N LEU A 85 -14.51 -7.31 11.91
CA LEU A 85 -14.44 -8.55 11.13
C LEU A 85 -15.14 -9.66 11.95
N PRO A 86 -16.40 -9.99 11.62
CA PRO A 86 -17.22 -10.82 12.49
C PRO A 86 -16.99 -12.31 12.24
N PHE A 87 -15.86 -12.69 11.61
CA PHE A 87 -15.61 -14.09 11.32
C PHE A 87 -14.96 -14.74 12.54
N PRO A 88 -15.71 -15.52 13.34
CA PRO A 88 -15.15 -16.12 14.53
C PRO A 88 -14.09 -17.11 14.05
N ARG A 89 -12.87 -17.04 14.60
CA ARG A 89 -11.76 -17.93 14.22
C ARG A 89 -12.14 -19.42 14.23
N ARG A 90 -13.12 -19.81 15.06
CA ARG A 90 -13.70 -21.16 15.10
C ARG A 90 -14.46 -21.55 13.84
N VAL A 91 -15.16 -20.61 13.20
CA VAL A 91 -15.89 -20.85 11.96
C VAL A 91 -14.89 -20.90 10.79
N ALA A 92 -13.88 -20.01 10.77
CA ALA A 92 -12.78 -20.09 9.80
C ALA A 92 -12.04 -21.42 9.86
N GLY A 93 -11.73 -21.92 11.06
CA GLY A 93 -11.09 -23.22 11.24
C GLY A 93 -11.92 -24.39 10.71
N ARG A 94 -13.24 -24.35 10.88
CA ARG A 94 -14.16 -25.37 10.33
C ARG A 94 -14.20 -25.36 8.80
N TRP A 95 -14.26 -24.17 8.19
CA TRP A 95 -14.24 -24.04 6.73
C TRP A 95 -12.89 -24.45 6.12
N LEU A 96 -11.77 -24.10 6.77
CA LEU A 96 -10.44 -24.54 6.35
C LEU A 96 -10.27 -26.06 6.46
N ALA A 97 -10.74 -26.67 7.56
CA ALA A 97 -10.71 -28.12 7.71
C ALA A 97 -11.59 -28.82 6.67
N ALA A 98 -12.79 -28.30 6.40
CA ALA A 98 -13.67 -28.82 5.36
C ALA A 98 -13.02 -28.71 3.97
N ALA A 99 -12.41 -27.58 3.64
CA ALA A 99 -11.70 -27.40 2.37
C ALA A 99 -10.51 -28.37 2.23
N ALA A 100 -9.75 -28.60 3.30
CA ALA A 100 -8.65 -29.57 3.30
C ALA A 100 -9.15 -31.00 3.06
N VAL A 101 -10.27 -31.40 3.68
CA VAL A 101 -10.89 -32.71 3.46
C VAL A 101 -11.38 -32.87 2.02
N VAL A 102 -12.02 -31.84 1.47
CA VAL A 102 -12.49 -31.86 0.07
C VAL A 102 -11.31 -31.97 -0.90
N LEU A 103 -10.24 -31.20 -0.70
CA LEU A 103 -9.03 -31.27 -1.52
C LEU A 103 -8.34 -32.63 -1.43
N ALA A 104 -8.28 -33.21 -0.22
CA ALA A 104 -7.75 -34.56 -0.04
C ALA A 104 -8.60 -35.61 -0.77
N ALA A 105 -9.92 -35.53 -0.67
CA ALA A 105 -10.83 -36.44 -1.36
C ALA A 105 -10.71 -36.31 -2.90
N LEU A 106 -10.61 -35.09 -3.41
CA LEU A 106 -10.38 -34.83 -4.84
C LEU A 106 -9.03 -35.36 -5.31
N GLY A 107 -7.96 -35.18 -4.52
CA GLY A 107 -6.63 -35.70 -4.80
C GLY A 107 -6.60 -37.23 -4.84
N VAL A 108 -7.23 -37.90 -3.87
CA VAL A 108 -7.37 -39.36 -3.83
C VAL A 108 -8.16 -39.86 -5.03
N ALA A 109 -9.30 -39.23 -5.35
CA ALA A 109 -10.11 -39.60 -6.50
C ALA A 109 -9.34 -39.44 -7.83
N TRP A 110 -8.53 -38.40 -7.96
CA TRP A 110 -7.70 -38.16 -9.14
C TRP A 110 -6.57 -39.20 -9.27
N LEU A 111 -5.89 -39.55 -8.17
CA LEU A 111 -4.88 -40.63 -8.14
C LEU A 111 -5.49 -41.98 -8.54
N ALA A 112 -6.67 -42.31 -8.00
CA ALA A 112 -7.37 -43.56 -8.31
C ALA A 112 -7.75 -43.66 -9.79
N ARG A 113 -8.20 -42.55 -10.41
CA ARG A 113 -8.48 -42.50 -11.85
C ARG A 113 -7.21 -42.67 -12.71
N ARG A 114 -6.05 -42.19 -12.24
CA ARG A 114 -4.77 -42.38 -12.94
C ARG A 114 -4.21 -43.80 -12.81
N ALA A 115 -4.41 -44.46 -11.67
CA ALA A 115 -3.96 -45.82 -11.45
C ALA A 115 -4.82 -46.87 -12.18
N GLY A 116 -6.02 -46.50 -12.62
CA GLY A 116 -7.02 -47.39 -13.21
C GLY A 116 -6.83 -47.73 -14.70
N THR A 117 -5.75 -47.36 -15.39
CA THR A 117 -5.47 -47.90 -16.73
C THR A 117 -5.04 -49.37 -16.62
N PRO A 118 -5.88 -50.34 -17.00
CA PRO A 118 -5.52 -51.75 -16.97
C PRO A 118 -4.47 -52.03 -18.06
N PRO A 119 -3.52 -52.95 -17.85
CA PRO A 119 -2.61 -53.38 -18.91
C PRO A 119 -3.42 -54.00 -20.05
N SER A 120 -3.29 -53.44 -21.25
CA SER A 120 -3.84 -53.99 -22.49
C SER A 120 -3.27 -55.39 -22.69
N SER A 121 -4.13 -56.42 -22.61
CA SER A 121 -3.75 -57.78 -23.00
C SER A 121 -3.40 -57.79 -24.49
N PRO A 122 -2.26 -58.35 -24.91
CA PRO A 122 -1.94 -58.47 -26.32
C PRO A 122 -2.97 -59.38 -27.02
N PRO A 123 -3.29 -59.14 -28.31
CA PRO A 123 -4.30 -59.90 -29.02
C PRO A 123 -3.87 -61.37 -29.15
N LEU A 124 -4.75 -62.26 -28.71
CA LEU A 124 -4.71 -63.69 -28.99
C LEU A 124 -4.75 -63.89 -30.51
N ILE A 125 -3.64 -64.37 -31.09
CA ILE A 125 -3.60 -64.82 -32.48
C ILE A 125 -4.46 -66.08 -32.57
N ALA A 126 -5.57 -65.97 -33.29
CA ALA A 126 -6.47 -67.08 -33.61
C ALA A 126 -5.71 -68.14 -34.43
N GLY A 127 -5.82 -69.39 -34.00
CA GLY A 127 -5.33 -70.55 -34.75
C GLY A 127 -6.03 -70.64 -36.10
N HIS A 128 -5.23 -70.87 -37.15
CA HIS A 128 -5.73 -71.24 -38.47
C HIS A 128 -5.95 -72.75 -38.47
N GLU A 129 -7.20 -73.18 -38.66
CA GLU A 129 -7.52 -74.56 -39.04
C GLU A 129 -7.15 -74.76 -40.51
N THR A 130 -6.25 -75.71 -40.78
CA THR A 130 -6.03 -76.27 -42.13
C THR A 130 -7.10 -77.35 -42.42
N PRO A 131 -7.84 -77.27 -43.54
CA PRO A 131 -8.86 -78.26 -43.92
C PRO A 131 -8.25 -79.57 -44.48
N PRO A 132 -9.00 -80.69 -44.46
CA PRO A 132 -8.50 -82.01 -44.83
C PRO A 132 -8.36 -82.18 -46.36
N ALA A 133 -7.21 -82.70 -46.80
CA ALA A 133 -7.01 -83.14 -48.17
C ALA A 133 -7.58 -84.56 -48.36
N THR A 134 -8.54 -84.65 -49.28
CA THR A 134 -9.20 -85.85 -49.77
C THR A 134 -8.25 -86.69 -50.65
N THR A 135 -8.37 -88.01 -50.52
CA THR A 135 -7.76 -89.09 -51.33
C THR A 135 -8.14 -89.05 -52.81
N ALA A 136 -7.16 -89.31 -53.68
CA ALA A 136 -7.28 -90.08 -54.92
C ALA A 136 -5.89 -90.63 -55.32
#